data_AF-A0A327M0M2-F1
#
_entry.id   AF-A0A327M0M2-F1
#
_cell.length_a   1.000
_cell.length_b   1.000
_cell.length_c   1.000
_cell.angle_alpha   90.00
_cell.angle_beta   90.00
_cell.angle_gamma   90.00
#
_symmetry.space_group_name_H-M   'P 1'
#
loop_
_entity.id
_entity.type
_entity.pdbx_description
1 polymer ?
#
loop_
_entity_poly.entity_id
_entity_poly.type
_entity_poly.pdbx_seq_one_letter_code
_entity_poly.pdbx_strand_id
1 'polypeptide(L)'
;MGLFSKISQSADLVHGMATRLGADIANPILRNPDQAALDFRAMILRCSACTDQAGCADLQARCAQLDHAPDYCMNKAELDPPTA
;
A
#
# COMPACT_ATOMS: atom_id res chain seq x y z
N MET A 1 -6.14 18.24 -9.18
CA MET A 1 -6.92 17.04 -8.85
C MET A 1 -7.57 17.23 -7.48
N GLY A 2 -8.80 16.74 -7.29
CA GLY A 2 -9.53 16.86 -6.03
C GLY A 2 -9.11 15.80 -5.00
N LEU A 3 -9.48 16.03 -3.74
CA LEU A 3 -9.19 15.15 -2.61
C LEU A 3 -9.62 13.70 -2.86
N PHE A 4 -10.82 13.50 -3.43
CA PHE A 4 -11.35 12.16 -3.72
C PHE A 4 -10.51 11.38 -4.74
N SER A 5 -10.04 12.04 -5.81
CA SER A 5 -9.16 11.41 -6.80
C SER A 5 -7.84 10.96 -6.17
N LYS A 6 -7.29 11.75 -5.24
CA LYS A 6 -6.06 11.37 -4.52
C LYS A 6 -6.27 10.15 -3.65
N ILE A 7 -7.39 10.07 -2.94
CA ILE A 7 -7.74 8.91 -2.11
C ILE A 7 -7.90 7.65 -2.97
N SER A 8 -8.61 7.72 -4.10
CA SER A 8 -8.73 6.58 -5.03
C SER A 8 -7.37 6.12 -5.55
N GLN A 9 -6.53 7.05 -6.03
CA GLN A 9 -5.18 6.71 -6.49
C GLN A 9 -4.34 6.07 -5.37
N SER A 10 -4.51 6.52 -4.13
CA SER A 10 -3.81 5.96 -2.97
C SER A 10 -4.24 4.51 -2.71
N ALA A 11 -5.51 4.17 -2.92
CA ALA A 11 -6.00 2.80 -2.81
C ALA A 11 -5.33 1.88 -3.85
N ASP A 12 -5.26 2.33 -5.10
CA ASP A 12 -4.60 1.56 -6.18
C ASP A 12 -3.11 1.36 -5.88
N LEU A 13 -2.42 2.39 -5.39
CA LEU A 13 -0.99 2.31 -5.05
C LEU A 13 -0.72 1.39 -3.86
N VAL A 14 -1.53 1.44 -2.81
CA VAL A 14 -1.38 0.55 -1.65
C VAL A 14 -1.60 -0.90 -2.06
N HIS A 15 -2.69 -1.16 -2.79
CA HIS A 15 -2.98 -2.51 -3.29
C HIS A 15 -1.85 -3.02 -4.21
N GLY A 16 -1.41 -2.20 -5.16
CA GLY A 16 -0.35 -2.59 -6.10
C GLY A 16 1.01 -2.80 -5.45
N MET A 17 1.36 -2.04 -4.40
CA MET A 17 2.59 -2.25 -3.64
C MET A 17 2.56 -3.59 -2.91
N ALA A 18 1.44 -3.91 -2.28
CA ALA A 18 1.29 -5.15 -1.55
C ALA A 18 1.35 -6.40 -2.42
N THR A 19 0.70 -6.36 -3.58
CA THR A 19 0.78 -7.43 -4.57
C THR A 19 2.23 -7.70 -4.98
N ARG A 20 3.03 -6.65 -5.17
CA ARG A 20 4.45 -6.78 -5.55
C ARG A 20 5.33 -7.32 -4.42
N LEU A 21 4.99 -7.03 -3.17
CA LEU A 21 5.69 -7.54 -1.99
C LEU A 21 5.26 -8.96 -1.63
N GLY A 22 4.21 -9.49 -2.26
CA GLY A 22 3.53 -10.69 -1.78
C GLY A 22 2.92 -10.49 -0.39
N ALA A 23 2.73 -9.24 0.03
CA ALA A 23 2.15 -8.92 1.32
C ALA A 23 0.69 -9.34 1.32
N ASP A 24 0.35 -10.18 2.27
CA ASP A 24 -0.97 -10.79 2.34
C ASP A 24 -1.98 -9.83 3.00
N ILE A 25 -2.43 -8.82 2.26
CA ILE A 25 -3.51 -7.94 2.72
C ILE A 25 -4.88 -8.63 2.57
N ALA A 26 -4.97 -9.72 1.81
CA ALA A 26 -6.24 -10.40 1.54
C ALA A 26 -6.62 -11.42 2.62
N ASN A 27 -5.66 -12.12 3.22
CA ASN A 27 -5.91 -13.18 4.20
C ASN A 27 -6.39 -12.69 5.58
N PRO A 28 -6.03 -11.49 6.07
CA PRO A 28 -6.68 -10.89 7.24
C PRO A 28 -8.19 -10.70 7.06
N ILE A 29 -8.66 -10.46 5.82
CA ILE A 29 -10.08 -10.24 5.50
C ILE A 29 -10.92 -11.48 5.80
N LEU A 30 -10.35 -12.68 5.61
CA LEU A 30 -11.05 -13.94 5.89
C LEU A 30 -11.23 -14.21 7.39
N ARG A 31 -10.36 -13.65 8.24
CA ARG A 31 -10.41 -13.82 9.70
C ARG A 31 -11.22 -12.72 10.39
N ASN A 32 -11.03 -11.47 9.97
CA ASN A 32 -11.75 -10.32 10.53
C ASN A 32 -11.90 -9.24 9.44
N PRO A 33 -12.97 -9.31 8.63
CA PRO A 33 -13.15 -8.41 7.49
C PRO A 33 -13.29 -6.94 7.91
N ASP A 34 -13.92 -6.68 9.06
CA ASP A 34 -14.11 -5.31 9.56
C ASP A 34 -12.78 -4.68 9.96
N GLN A 35 -11.93 -5.42 10.70
CA GLN A 35 -10.62 -4.91 11.07
C GLN A 35 -9.72 -4.72 9.84
N ALA A 36 -9.71 -5.67 8.92
CA ALA A 36 -8.92 -5.56 7.70
C ALA A 36 -9.34 -4.35 6.84
N ALA A 37 -10.64 -4.03 6.79
CA ALA A 37 -11.14 -2.83 6.11
C ALA A 37 -10.67 -1.54 6.80
N LEU A 38 -10.62 -1.51 8.13
CA LEU A 38 -10.09 -0.36 8.90
C LEU A 38 -8.59 -0.17 8.66
N ASP A 39 -7.82 -1.25 8.68
CA ASP A 39 -6.37 -1.21 8.46
C ASP A 39 -6.04 -0.77 7.03
N PHE A 40 -6.79 -1.29 6.04
CA PHE A 40 -6.66 -0.86 4.65
C PHE A 40 -7.01 0.62 4.47
N ARG A 41 -8.09 1.08 5.09
CA ARG A 41 -8.45 2.51 5.08
C ARG A 41 -7.34 3.37 5.71
N ALA A 42 -6.74 2.93 6.81
CA ALA A 42 -5.63 3.65 7.44
C ALA A 42 -4.41 3.75 6.51
N MET A 43 -4.07 2.65 5.81
CA MET A 43 -3.00 2.64 4.80
C MET A 43 -3.26 3.62 3.66
N ILE A 44 -4.49 3.68 3.15
CA ILE A 44 -4.89 4.62 2.10
C ILE A 44 -4.71 6.07 2.56
N LEU A 45 -5.19 6.40 3.76
CA LEU A 45 -5.08 7.76 4.29
C LEU A 45 -3.62 8.18 4.49
N ARG A 46 -2.76 7.30 5.03
CA ARG A 46 -1.32 7.54 5.13
C ARG A 46 -0.69 7.74 3.74
N CYS A 47 -1.00 6.86 2.78
CA CYS A 47 -0.48 6.96 1.41
C CYS A 47 -0.91 8.27 0.74
N SER A 48 -2.14 8.74 0.98
CA SER A 48 -2.65 10.01 0.42
C SER A 48 -1.90 11.25 0.94
N ALA A 49 -1.21 11.13 2.08
CA ALA A 49 -0.34 12.17 2.63
C ALA A 49 1.10 12.08 2.11
N CYS A 50 1.47 11.01 1.41
CA CYS A 50 2.82 10.82 0.87
C CYS A 50 3.16 11.90 -0.16
N THR A 51 4.40 12.39 -0.11
CA THR A 51 4.92 13.41 -1.03
C THR A 51 5.37 12.82 -2.36
N ASP A 52 5.60 11.51 -2.46
CA ASP A 52 6.14 10.85 -3.65
C ASP A 52 5.26 9.68 -4.15
N GLN A 53 3.96 9.96 -4.36
CA GLN A 53 3.06 8.97 -4.98
C GLN A 53 3.39 8.72 -6.46
N ALA A 54 3.97 9.70 -7.15
CA ALA A 54 4.42 9.54 -8.53
C ALA A 54 5.60 8.56 -8.63
N GLY A 55 6.62 8.70 -7.78
CA GLY A 55 7.72 7.75 -7.71
C GLY A 55 7.27 6.33 -7.35
N CYS A 56 6.24 6.20 -6.51
CA CYS A 56 5.59 4.92 -6.22
C CYS A 56 4.95 4.30 -7.46
N ALA A 57 4.18 5.08 -8.22
CA ALA A 57 3.57 4.61 -9.46
C ALA A 57 4.62 4.16 -10.49
N ASP A 58 5.69 4.94 -10.66
CA ASP A 58 6.78 4.62 -11.57
C ASP A 58 7.55 3.37 -11.14
N LEU A 59 7.81 3.21 -9.85
CA LEU A 59 8.41 1.99 -9.29
C LEU A 59 7.54 0.77 -9.59
N GLN A 60 6.24 0.87 -9.32
CA GLN A 60 5.30 -0.22 -9.57
C GLN A 60 5.18 -0.55 -11.07
N ALA A 61 5.26 0.43 -11.95
CA ALA A 61 5.24 0.20 -13.40
C ALA A 61 6.47 -0.59 -13.90
N ARG A 62 7.62 -0.45 -13.24
CA ARG A 62 8.88 -1.09 -13.63
C ARG A 62 9.17 -2.41 -12.92
N CYS A 63 8.60 -2.62 -11.74
CA CYS A 63 8.87 -3.79 -10.91
C CYS A 63 7.61 -4.66 -10.78
N ALA A 64 7.69 -5.90 -11.24
CA ALA A 64 6.61 -6.89 -11.06
C ALA A 64 6.61 -7.51 -9.65
N GLN A 65 7.77 -7.52 -8.98
CA GLN A 65 7.96 -8.02 -7.62
C GLN A 65 8.97 -7.13 -6.89
N LEU A 66 8.83 -7.02 -5.57
CA LEU A 66 9.71 -6.29 -4.67
C LEU A 66 9.98 -7.17 -3.44
N ASP A 67 11.21 -7.13 -2.92
CA ASP A 67 11.54 -7.82 -1.67
C ASP A 67 11.18 -6.96 -0.44
N HIS A 68 11.24 -5.63 -0.58
CA HIS A 68 10.92 -4.66 0.45
C HIS A 68 10.23 -3.43 -0.14
N ALA A 69 9.34 -2.82 0.63
CA ALA A 69 8.79 -1.51 0.30
C ALA A 69 9.93 -0.48 0.28
N PRO A 70 9.87 0.52 -0.61
CA PRO A 70 10.89 1.55 -0.67
C PRO A 70 10.90 2.38 0.63
N ASP A 71 12.05 2.94 0.99
CA ASP A 71 12.24 3.64 2.27
C ASP A 71 11.30 4.85 2.46
N TYR A 72 10.85 5.47 1.37
CA TYR A 72 9.89 6.57 1.40
C TYR A 72 8.43 6.11 1.61
N CYS A 73 8.14 4.81 1.55
CA CYS A 73 6.79 4.29 1.69
C CYS A 73 6.27 4.51 3.12
N MET A 74 5.27 5.38 3.28
CA MET A 74 4.63 5.62 4.59
C MET A 74 3.91 4.39 5.17
N ASN A 75 3.73 3.33 4.37
CA ASN A 75 3.15 2.05 4.80
C ASN A 75 4.20 0.93 4.91
N LYS A 76 5.51 1.24 4.84
CA LYS A 76 6.60 0.26 4.87
C LYS A 76 6.48 -0.71 6.05
N ALA A 77 6.23 -0.20 7.25
CA ALA A 77 6.12 -1.03 8.46
C ALA A 77 4.95 -2.04 8.42
N GLU A 78 3.87 -1.74 7.69
CA GLU A 78 2.74 -2.69 7.56
C GLU A 78 2.91 -3.65 6.38
N LEU A 79 3.65 -3.22 5.36
CA LEU A 79 3.75 -3.93 4.09
C LEU A 79 5.00 -4.82 4.00
N ASP A 80 6.06 -4.47 4.73
CA ASP A 80 7.26 -5.29 4.74
C ASP A 80 6.99 -6.61 5.46
N PRO A 81 7.49 -7.73 4.93
CA PRO A 81 7.46 -8.99 5.67
C PRO A 81 8.22 -8.82 6.99
N PRO A 82 7.76 -9.46 8.08
CA PRO A 82 8.49 -9.44 9.34
C PRO A 82 9.93 -9.91 9.07
N THR A 83 10.89 -9.08 9.48
CA THR A 83 12.31 -9.42 9.37
C THR A 83 12.54 -10.67 10.20
N ALA A 84 13.03 -11.73 9.55
CA ALA A 84 13.41 -12.98 10.22
C ALA A 84 14.59 -12.75 11.19
#